data_AF-A0A1I1NE54-F1
#
_entry.id   AF-A0A1I1NE54-F1
#
_cell.length_a   1.000
_cell.length_b   1.000
_cell.length_c   1.000
_cell.angle_alpha   90.00
_cell.angle_beta   90.00
_cell.angle_gamma   90.00
#
_symmetry.space_group_name_H-M   'P 1'
#
loop_
_entity.id
_entity.type
_entity.pdbx_description
1 polymer ?
#
loop_
_entity_poly.entity_id
_entity_poly.type
_entity_poly.pdbx_seq_one_letter_code
_entity_poly.pdbx_strand_id
1 'polypeptide(L)' 'MTDTNGDFVKEIRSELIKVGYSGQELQKELESRQAKVRPAVEKMLDDAHKMATGEAKPMSYDEVFGGE' A
#
# COMPACT_ATOMS: atom_id res chain seq x y z
N MET A 1 4.86 -17.93 4.82
CA MET A 1 4.90 -16.60 4.17
C MET A 1 3.47 -16.15 4.06
N THR A 2 3.07 -15.17 4.87
CA THR A 2 1.73 -14.60 4.84
C THR A 2 1.46 -14.03 3.45
N ASP A 3 0.32 -14.38 2.87
CA ASP A 3 -0.20 -13.83 1.60
C ASP A 3 -0.57 -12.35 1.78
N THR A 4 0.42 -11.49 2.05
CA THR A 4 0.24 -10.04 2.27
C THR A 4 -0.51 -9.40 1.11
N ASN A 5 -0.24 -9.85 -0.12
CA ASN A 5 -0.97 -9.42 -1.30
C ASN A 5 -2.48 -9.73 -1.20
N GLY A 6 -2.87 -10.88 -0.67
CA GLY A 6 -4.28 -11.24 -0.49
C GLY A 6 -4.98 -10.38 0.57
N ASP A 7 -4.26 -9.99 1.63
CA ASP A 7 -4.83 -9.14 2.68
C ASP A 7 -5.02 -7.69 2.21
N PHE A 8 -4.08 -7.14 1.43
CA PHE A 8 -4.29 -5.84 0.78
C PHE A 8 -5.52 -5.84 -0.14
N VAL A 9 -5.73 -6.91 -0.91
CA VAL A 9 -6.91 -7.03 -1.79
C VAL A 9 -8.22 -7.03 -0.98
N LYS A 10 -8.25 -7.73 0.16
CA LYS A 10 -9.42 -7.75 1.04
C LYS A 10 -9.72 -6.36 1.61
N GLU A 11 -8.71 -5.68 2.13
CA GLU A 11 -8.89 -4.34 2.71
C GLU A 11 -9.31 -3.32 1.65
N ILE A 12 -8.64 -3.27 0.50
CA ILE A 12 -9.01 -2.37 -0.61
C ILE A 12 -10.45 -2.64 -1.04
N ARG A 13 -10.86 -3.91 -1.18
CA ARG A 13 -12.23 -4.26 -1.55
C ARG A 13 -13.24 -3.80 -0.50
N SER A 14 -12.93 -4.00 0.79
CA SER A 14 -13.76 -3.56 1.91
C SER A 14 -13.98 -2.05 1.87
N GLU A 15 -12.93 -1.27 1.67
CA GLU A 15 -13.01 0.19 1.52
C GLU A 15 -13.81 0.62 0.29
N LEU A 16 -13.59 -0.02 -0.85
CA LEU A 16 -14.33 0.29 -2.07
C LEU A 16 -15.83 0.04 -1.92
N ILE A 17 -16.22 -1.03 -1.22
CA ILE A 17 -17.63 -1.31 -0.90
C ILE A 17 -18.19 -0.23 0.04
N LYS A 18 -17.43 0.17 1.08
CA LYS A 18 -17.86 1.21 2.03
C LYS A 18 -18.15 2.55 1.36
N VAL A 19 -17.40 2.91 0.31
CA VAL A 19 -17.60 4.16 -0.44
C VAL A 19 -18.61 4.02 -1.59
N GLY A 20 -19.23 2.85 -1.75
CA GLY A 20 -20.38 2.65 -2.65
C GLY A 20 -20.07 2.04 -4.01
N TYR A 21 -18.84 1.59 -4.29
CA TYR A 21 -18.55 0.90 -5.54
C TYR A 21 -19.24 -0.47 -5.61
N SER A 22 -19.76 -0.81 -6.79
CA SER A 22 -20.42 -2.09 -7.02
C SER A 22 -20.25 -2.56 -8.47
N GLY A 23 -20.56 -3.83 -8.72
CA GLY A 23 -20.50 -4.43 -10.06
C GLY A 23 -19.15 -4.21 -10.75
N GLN A 24 -19.18 -3.96 -12.07
CA GLN A 24 -17.96 -3.80 -12.87
C GLN A 24 -17.07 -2.63 -12.41
N GLU A 25 -17.65 -1.56 -11.86
CA GLU A 25 -16.88 -0.43 -11.35
C GLU A 25 -16.04 -0.82 -10.13
N LEU A 26 -16.57 -1.69 -9.25
CA LEU A 26 -15.82 -2.23 -8.13
C LEU A 26 -14.61 -3.05 -8.59
N GLN A 27 -14.79 -3.93 -9.58
CA GLN A 27 -13.67 -4.70 -10.12
C GLN A 27 -12.59 -3.79 -10.73
N LYS A 28 -13.00 -2.82 -11.55
CA LYS A 28 -12.06 -1.90 -12.21
C LYS A 28 -11.26 -1.08 -11.21
N GLU A 29 -11.91 -0.57 -10.16
CA GLU A 29 -11.22 0.19 -9.11
C GLU A 29 -10.33 -0.71 -8.24
N LEU A 30 -10.76 -1.93 -7.93
CA LEU A 30 -9.96 -2.88 -7.18
C LEU A 30 -8.66 -3.20 -7.92
N GLU A 31 -8.74 -3.54 -9.20
CA GLU A 31 -7.56 -3.82 -10.04
C GLU A 31 -6.63 -2.61 -10.12
N SER A 32 -7.19 -1.42 -10.35
CA SER A 32 -6.44 -0.16 -10.41
C SER A 32 -5.68 0.14 -9.10
N ARG A 33 -6.30 -0.08 -7.95
CA ARG A 33 -5.68 0.14 -6.64
C ARG A 33 -4.69 -0.96 -6.27
N GLN A 34 -5.05 -2.23 -6.49
CA GLN A 34 -4.19 -3.37 -6.23
C GLN A 34 -2.88 -3.29 -7.03
N ALA A 35 -2.93 -2.85 -8.29
CA ALA A 35 -1.75 -2.69 -9.13
C ALA A 35 -0.71 -1.70 -8.57
N LYS A 36 -1.14 -0.77 -7.70
CA LYS A 36 -0.27 0.24 -7.08
C LYS A 36 0.39 -0.24 -5.77
N VAL A 37 -0.13 -1.31 -5.15
CA VAL A 37 0.35 -1.80 -3.85
C VAL A 37 1.78 -2.30 -3.96
N ARG A 38 2.03 -3.26 -4.85
CA ARG A 38 3.36 -3.86 -5.02
C ARG A 38 4.47 -2.83 -5.28
N PRO A 39 4.36 -1.92 -6.26
CA PRO A 39 5.42 -0.93 -6.50
C PRO A 39 5.60 0.03 -5.33
N ALA A 40 4.54 0.37 -4.59
CA ALA A 40 4.66 1.21 -3.38
C ALA A 40 5.43 0.48 -2.26
N VAL A 41 5.16 -0.81 -2.05
CA VAL A 41 5.88 -1.64 -1.07
C VAL A 41 7.36 -1.80 -1.46
N GLU A 42 7.64 -2.08 -2.73
CA GLU A 42 9.01 -2.19 -3.24
C GLU A 42 9.79 -0.88 -3.05
N LYS A 43 9.16 0.26 -3.35
CA LYS A 43 9.76 1.58 -3.11
C LYS A 43 10.02 1.84 -1.62
N MET A 44 9.06 1.50 -0.75
CA MET A 44 9.21 1.68 0.70
C MET A 44 10.38 0.84 1.25
N LEU A 45 10.55 -0.39 0.77
CA LEU A 45 11.68 -1.25 1.15
C LEU A 45 13.02 -0.72 0.64
N ASP A 46 13.08 -0.21 -0.58
CA ASP A 46 14.28 0.42 -1.15
C ASP A 46 14.67 1.68 -0.38
N ASP A 47 13.70 2.56 -0.07
CA ASP A 47 13.93 3.75 0.73
C ASP A 47 14.45 3.39 2.13
N ALA A 48 13.85 2.39 2.79
CA ALA A 48 14.31 1.90 4.09
C ALA A 48 15.73 1.32 4.03
N HIS A 49 16.07 0.59 2.96
CA HIS A 49 17.41 0.05 2.76
C HIS A 49 18.45 1.17 2.65
N LYS A 50 18.17 2.19 1.82
CA LYS A 50 19.06 3.36 1.65
C LYS A 50 19.25 4.13 2.96
N MET A 51 18.23 4.23 3.80
CA MET A 51 18.37 4.85 5.13
C MET A 51 19.27 4.01 6.04
N ALA A 52 19.10 2.70 6.02
CA ALA A 52 19.91 1.78 6.84
C ALA A 52 21.38 1.74 6.42
N THR A 53 21.68 1.92 5.13
CA THR A 53 23.05 2.00 4.60
C THR A 53 23.66 3.40 4.68
N GLY A 54 22.89 4.41 5.11
CA GLY A 54 23.33 5.81 5.21
C GLY A 54 23.33 6.57 3.87
N GLU A 55 22.74 6.00 2.82
CA GLU A 55 22.56 6.61 1.50
C GLU A 55 21.38 7.60 1.45
N ALA A 56 20.48 7.55 2.43
CA ALA A 56 19.37 8.48 2.60
C ALA A 56 19.22 8.92 4.06
N LYS A 57 18.58 10.07 4.28
CA LYS A 57 18.23 10.52 5.64
C LYS A 57 17.18 9.58 6.25
N PRO A 58 17.35 9.13 7.50
CA PRO A 58 16.34 8.34 8.19
C PRO A 58 15.05 9.15 8.31
N MET A 59 13.91 8.50 8.05
CA MET A 59 12.58 9.04 8.34
C MET A 59 12.00 8.34 9.55
N SER A 60 11.38 9.13 10.43
CA SER A 60 10.61 8.63 11.55
C SER A 60 9.27 8.04 11.09
N TYR A 61 8.65 7.24 11.96
CA TYR A 61 7.32 6.69 11.68
C TYR A 61 6.29 7.79 11.37
N ASP A 62 6.29 8.86 12.16
CA ASP A 62 5.35 9.97 12.01
C ASP A 62 5.54 10.72 10.68
N GLU A 63 6.77 10.82 10.17
CA GLU A 63 7.06 11.42 8.85
C GLU A 63 6.56 10.55 7.69
N VAL A 64 6.45 9.23 7.88
CA VAL A 64 6.01 8.29 6.84
C VAL A 64 4.50 8.09 6.83
N PHE A 65 3.88 7.94 8.00
CA PHE A 65 2.46 7.59 8.12
C PHE A 65 1.55 8.73 8.59
N GLY A 66 2.14 9.85 9.01
CA GLY A 66 1.43 10.88 9.76
C GLY A 66 1.20 10.39 11.20
N GLY A 67 1.71 11.11 12.18
CA GLY A 67 1.39 10.84 13.59
C GLY A 67 -0.12 10.86 13.83
N GLU A 68 -0.58 10.03 14.78
CA GLU A 68 -2.00 9.87 15.16
C GLU A 68 -2.71 11.17 15.55
#